data_AF-A0A258K091-F1
#
_entry.id   AF-A0A258K091-F1
#
_cell.length_a   1.000
_cell.length_b   1.000
_cell.length_c   1.000
_cell.angle_alpha   90.00
_cell.angle_beta   90.00
_cell.angle_gamma   90.00
#
_symmetry.space_group_name_H-M   'P 1'
#
loop_
_entity.id
_entity.type
_entity.pdbx_description
1 polymer ?
#
loop_
_entity_poly.entity_id
_entity_poly.type
_entity_poly.pdbx_seq_one_letter_code
_entity_poly.pdbx_strand_id
1 'polypeptide(L)'
;MKFLFKRSKNVPESDETINHNSLSKMIEKGYCYLKSKWAEWMTTQTARLSIRNQLVVFGFFIACTCSYSVYLISMSFSDAHSKRITITSIVKPVKAIESYNATIKKNSSAGQNELNKIIQFWAYIDSLARSPAGKRVLDSIRNKRPGLLDSLARIENYYQSNFKNDYHGK
;
A
#
# COMPACT_ATOMS: atom_id res chain seq x y z
N MET A 1 31.61 33.78 -50.01
CA MET A 1 30.59 32.78 -50.39
C MET A 1 30.64 31.60 -49.43
N LYS A 2 29.49 30.94 -49.21
CA LYS A 2 29.24 29.72 -48.42
C LYS A 2 28.86 29.98 -46.95
N PHE A 3 27.58 30.25 -46.66
CA PHE A 3 26.37 29.40 -46.65
C PHE A 3 26.02 28.99 -45.20
N LEU A 4 25.02 29.69 -44.69
CA LEU A 4 24.27 29.41 -43.47
C LEU A 4 23.58 28.04 -43.60
N PHE A 5 23.85 27.12 -42.68
CA PHE A 5 23.03 25.93 -42.49
C PHE A 5 22.51 25.89 -41.05
N LYS A 6 21.34 26.53 -40.89
CA LYS A 6 20.40 26.35 -39.79
C LYS A 6 19.87 24.91 -39.87
N ARG A 7 20.29 24.05 -38.93
CA ARG A 7 19.69 22.72 -38.75
C ARG A 7 18.76 22.76 -37.54
N SER A 8 17.51 23.15 -37.79
CA SER A 8 16.40 22.85 -36.87
C SER A 8 16.22 21.34 -36.87
N LYS A 9 16.31 20.71 -35.70
CA LYS A 9 16.00 19.29 -35.52
C LYS A 9 14.88 19.19 -34.49
N ASN A 10 13.67 19.01 -35.05
CA ASN A 10 12.47 18.36 -34.54
C ASN A 10 12.35 18.17 -33.03
N VAL A 11 11.30 18.79 -32.49
CA VAL A 11 10.60 18.43 -31.26
C VAL A 11 10.25 16.93 -31.27
N PRO A 12 10.56 16.19 -30.20
CA PRO A 12 9.73 15.10 -29.74
C PRO A 12 8.98 15.55 -28.48
N GLU A 13 7.66 15.57 -28.63
CA GLU A 13 6.64 15.43 -27.60
C GLU A 13 7.15 14.60 -26.41
N SER A 14 7.47 15.26 -25.30
CA SER A 14 7.88 14.61 -24.05
C SER A 14 6.63 14.22 -23.28
N ASP A 15 6.10 13.05 -23.66
CA ASP A 15 5.11 12.30 -22.92
C ASP A 15 5.58 12.05 -21.48
N GLU A 16 4.66 12.20 -20.53
CA GLU A 16 4.84 12.08 -19.09
C GLU A 16 5.42 10.72 -18.68
N THR A 17 6.75 10.64 -18.63
CA THR A 17 7.44 9.66 -17.78
C THR A 17 8.32 10.44 -16.82
N ILE A 18 7.68 10.89 -15.74
CA ILE A 18 8.37 11.49 -14.60
C ILE A 18 9.53 10.57 -14.25
N ASN A 19 10.74 11.06 -14.49
CA ASN A 19 12.00 10.33 -14.39
C ASN A 19 12.27 10.06 -12.90
N HIS A 20 11.65 9.00 -12.38
CA HIS A 20 11.64 8.63 -10.96
C HIS A 20 13.07 8.49 -10.40
N ASN A 21 14.01 8.06 -11.25
CA ASN A 21 15.41 7.88 -10.91
C ASN A 21 16.22 9.19 -10.83
N SER A 22 15.78 10.27 -11.51
CA SER A 22 16.42 11.58 -11.38
C SER A 22 15.85 12.37 -10.21
N LEU A 23 14.54 12.28 -9.98
CA LEU A 23 13.88 12.90 -8.83
C LEU A 23 14.30 12.27 -7.50
N SER A 24 14.38 10.93 -7.42
CA SER A 24 14.85 10.25 -6.20
C SER A 24 16.27 10.69 -5.84
N LYS A 25 17.18 10.74 -6.82
CA LYS A 25 18.56 11.19 -6.63
C LYS A 25 18.66 12.67 -6.23
N MET A 26 17.75 13.53 -6.70
CA MET A 26 17.69 14.93 -6.29
C MET A 26 17.18 15.08 -4.85
N ILE A 27 16.16 14.30 -4.47
CA ILE A 27 15.61 14.29 -3.12
C ILE A 27 16.64 13.73 -2.12
N GLU A 28 17.34 12.66 -2.48
CA GLU A 28 18.40 12.07 -1.66
C GLU A 28 19.55 13.07 -1.44
N LYS A 29 19.99 13.77 -2.49
CA LYS A 29 21.01 14.82 -2.37
C LYS A 29 20.52 16.00 -1.51
N GLY A 30 19.27 16.42 -1.68
CA GLY A 30 18.65 17.47 -0.88
C GLY A 30 18.56 17.08 0.60
N TYR A 31 18.16 15.84 0.89
CA TYR A 31 18.08 15.29 2.23
C TYR A 31 19.46 15.19 2.88
N CYS A 32 20.48 14.70 2.15
CA CYS A 32 21.86 14.64 2.63
C CYS A 32 22.42 16.03 2.94
N TYR A 33 22.14 17.03 2.09
CA TYR A 33 22.55 18.42 2.32
C TYR A 33 21.83 19.04 3.51
N LEU A 34 20.53 18.80 3.66
CA LEU A 34 19.77 19.30 4.80
C LEU A 34 20.26 18.66 6.10
N LYS A 35 20.55 17.36 6.08
CA LYS A 35 21.13 16.64 7.22
C LYS A 35 22.50 17.18 7.60
N SER A 36 23.39 17.40 6.64
CA SER A 36 24.73 17.94 6.92
C SER A 36 24.66 19.37 7.43
N LYS A 37 23.83 20.22 6.82
CA LYS A 37 23.61 21.60 7.29
C LYS A 37 22.98 21.66 8.67
N TRP A 38 22.05 20.76 8.97
CA TRP A 38 21.45 20.67 10.29
C TRP A 38 22.46 20.18 11.33
N ALA A 39 23.34 19.23 10.98
CA ALA A 39 24.42 18.78 11.85
C ALA A 39 25.45 19.89 12.12
N GLU A 40 25.86 20.65 11.10
CA GLU A 40 26.74 21.82 11.25
C GLU A 40 26.10 22.90 12.13
N TRP A 41 24.81 23.17 11.92
CA TRP A 41 24.05 24.13 12.71
C TRP A 41 23.92 23.67 14.17
N MET A 42 23.54 22.42 14.41
CA MET A 42 23.47 21.82 15.75
C MET A 42 24.81 21.86 16.46
N THR A 43 25.90 21.58 15.75
CA THR A 43 27.26 21.64 16.31
C THR A 43 27.62 23.07 16.69
N THR A 44 27.28 24.05 15.86
CA THR A 44 27.55 25.48 16.14
C THR A 44 26.73 25.99 17.33
N GLN A 45 25.46 25.58 17.44
CA GLN A 45 24.61 25.93 18.57
C GLN A 45 25.07 25.24 19.85
N THR A 46 25.44 23.96 19.78
CA THR A 46 25.91 23.19 20.94
C THR A 46 27.29 23.66 21.40
N ALA A 47 28.19 24.03 20.48
CA ALA A 47 29.53 24.54 20.81
C ALA A 47 29.51 25.89 21.54
N ARG A 48 28.45 26.70 21.35
CA ARG A 48 28.27 27.97 22.08
C ARG A 48 27.66 27.79 23.46
N LEU A 49 27.17 26.60 23.81
CA LEU A 49 26.52 26.32 25.09
C LEU A 49 27.50 25.64 26.05
N SER A 50 27.65 26.22 27.24
CA SER A 50 28.34 25.56 28.35
C SER A 50 27.61 24.27 28.75
N ILE A 51 28.34 23.22 29.17
CA ILE A 51 27.79 21.92 29.61
C ILE A 51 26.60 22.08 30.57
N ARG A 52 26.65 23.09 31.46
CA ARG A 52 25.57 23.37 32.42
C ARG A 52 24.27 23.80 31.71
N ASN A 53 24.37 24.66 30.71
CA ASN A 53 23.21 25.11 29.94
C ASN A 53 22.66 23.99 29.06
N GLN A 54 23.54 23.14 28.50
CA GLN A 54 23.12 21.97 27.73
C GLN A 54 22.33 20.99 28.61
N LEU A 55 22.76 20.77 29.85
CA LEU A 55 22.06 19.91 30.81
C LEU A 55 20.70 20.51 31.22
N VAL A 56 20.63 21.83 31.43
CA VAL A 56 19.35 22.52 31.71
C VAL A 56 18.38 22.38 30.54
N VAL A 57 18.83 22.61 29.30
CA VAL A 57 17.99 22.45 28.10
C VAL A 57 17.54 21.00 27.94
N PHE A 58 18.42 20.04 28.16
CA PHE A 58 18.07 18.62 28.08
C PHE A 58 17.09 18.20 29.18
N GLY A 59 17.28 18.67 30.40
CA GLY A 59 16.35 18.46 31.51
C GLY A 59 14.98 19.05 31.22
N PHE A 60 14.92 20.27 30.67
CA PHE A 60 13.67 20.89 30.23
C PHE A 60 13.00 20.11 29.11
N PHE A 61 13.78 19.63 28.12
CA PHE A 61 13.27 18.80 27.04
C PHE A 61 12.62 17.52 27.57
N ILE A 62 13.32 16.79 28.45
CA ILE A 62 12.78 15.60 29.10
C ILE A 62 11.52 15.95 29.89
N ALA A 63 11.56 17.02 30.70
CA ALA A 63 10.42 17.43 31.50
C ALA A 63 9.18 17.74 30.64
N CYS A 64 9.36 18.43 29.51
CA CYS A 64 8.29 18.70 28.55
C CYS A 64 7.74 17.41 27.92
N THR A 65 8.61 16.51 27.47
CA THR A 65 8.17 15.22 26.87
C THR A 65 7.47 14.33 27.88
N CYS A 66 7.97 14.25 29.12
CA CYS A 66 7.32 13.52 30.20
C CYS A 66 5.97 14.15 30.55
N SER A 67 5.92 15.48 30.69
CA SER A 67 4.67 16.19 30.99
C SER A 67 3.63 16.00 29.89
N TYR A 68 4.03 16.04 28.63
CA TYR A 68 3.14 15.77 27.49
C TYR A 68 2.64 14.32 27.48
N SER A 69 3.51 13.35 27.78
CA SER A 69 3.12 11.94 27.85
C SER A 69 2.13 11.69 28.99
N VAL A 70 2.39 12.27 30.16
CA VAL A 70 1.47 12.23 31.31
C VAL A 70 0.17 12.95 30.98
N TYR A 71 0.21 14.09 30.28
CA TYR A 71 -0.98 14.79 29.81
C TYR A 71 -1.83 13.91 28.88
N LEU A 72 -1.23 13.23 27.91
CA LEU A 72 -1.95 12.31 27.03
C LEU A 72 -2.57 11.13 27.80
N ILE A 73 -1.84 10.56 28.76
CA ILE A 73 -2.34 9.48 29.61
C ILE A 73 -3.51 9.98 30.47
N SER A 74 -3.36 11.13 31.11
CA SER A 74 -4.40 11.76 31.93
C SER A 74 -5.62 12.15 31.09
N MET A 75 -5.42 12.62 29.86
CA MET A 75 -6.49 12.90 28.92
C MET A 75 -7.22 11.61 28.52
N SER A 76 -6.49 10.51 28.29
CA SER A 76 -7.07 9.19 28.01
C SER A 76 -7.93 8.68 29.17
N PHE A 77 -7.53 8.93 30.43
CA PHE A 77 -8.30 8.54 31.61
C PHE A 77 -9.44 9.50 31.96
N SER A 78 -9.26 10.80 31.74
CA SER A 78 -10.25 11.85 32.08
C SER A 78 -11.33 11.97 31.02
N ASP A 79 -11.01 11.63 29.77
CA ASP A 79 -11.99 11.45 28.71
C ASP A 79 -12.68 10.09 28.91
N ALA A 80 -13.40 9.96 30.04
CA ALA A 80 -14.23 8.82 30.41
C ALA A 80 -15.36 8.54 29.39
N HIS A 81 -15.43 9.34 28.31
CA HIS A 81 -16.36 9.19 27.20
C HIS A 81 -15.68 8.83 25.86
N SER A 82 -14.34 8.89 25.74
CA SER A 82 -13.65 8.51 24.50
C SER A 82 -13.24 7.05 24.55
N LYS A 83 -14.22 6.22 24.17
CA LYS A 83 -14.03 4.84 23.74
C LYS A 83 -13.34 3.99 24.80
N ARG A 84 -14.13 3.56 25.80
CA ARG A 84 -14.18 2.12 26.09
C ARG A 84 -14.08 1.46 24.72
N ILE A 85 -13.01 0.71 24.47
CA ILE A 85 -13.06 -0.30 23.43
C ILE A 85 -14.36 -1.01 23.75
N THR A 86 -15.39 -0.72 22.96
CA THR A 86 -16.62 -1.49 23.01
C THR A 86 -16.09 -2.82 22.55
N ILE A 87 -15.70 -3.65 23.51
CA ILE A 87 -15.71 -5.09 23.36
C ILE A 87 -17.18 -5.33 23.09
N THR A 88 -17.57 -5.10 21.84
CA THR A 88 -18.75 -5.68 21.28
C THR A 88 -18.48 -7.14 21.53
N SER A 89 -19.24 -7.72 22.45
CA SER A 89 -19.36 -9.16 22.50
C SER A 89 -19.57 -9.55 21.05
N ILE A 90 -18.61 -10.27 20.48
CA ILE A 90 -18.80 -10.92 19.19
C ILE A 90 -19.81 -12.02 19.52
N VAL A 91 -21.08 -11.63 19.60
CA VAL A 91 -22.20 -12.54 19.53
C VAL A 91 -22.13 -13.06 18.11
N LYS A 92 -21.36 -14.13 17.93
CA LYS A 92 -21.43 -14.95 16.74
C LYS A 92 -22.91 -15.29 16.58
N PRO A 93 -23.61 -14.79 15.56
CA PRO A 93 -24.98 -15.21 15.35
C PRO A 93 -24.87 -16.69 15.04
N VAL A 94 -25.35 -17.54 15.95
CA VAL A 94 -25.31 -18.99 15.77
C VAL A 94 -25.97 -19.36 14.42
N LYS A 95 -26.98 -18.58 14.02
CA LYS A 95 -27.64 -18.70 12.71
C LYS A 95 -26.82 -18.20 11.51
N ALA A 96 -25.87 -17.27 11.67
CA ALA A 96 -25.01 -16.83 10.56
C ALA A 96 -23.86 -17.81 10.32
N ILE A 97 -23.33 -18.44 11.37
CA ILE A 97 -22.33 -19.50 11.23
C ILE A 97 -22.99 -20.79 10.75
N GLU A 98 -24.19 -21.11 11.21
CA GLU A 98 -24.95 -22.24 10.68
C GLU A 98 -25.40 -21.99 9.25
N SER A 99 -25.80 -20.76 8.87
CA SER A 99 -26.07 -20.42 7.46
C SER A 99 -24.81 -20.39 6.60
N TYR A 100 -23.67 -19.89 7.09
CA TYR A 100 -22.39 -19.90 6.36
C TYR A 100 -21.85 -21.32 6.22
N ASN A 101 -21.88 -22.13 7.29
CA ASN A 101 -21.47 -23.53 7.26
C ASN A 101 -22.46 -24.41 6.50
N ALA A 102 -23.77 -24.14 6.54
CA ALA A 102 -24.75 -24.80 5.69
C ALA A 102 -24.59 -24.37 4.24
N THR A 103 -24.24 -23.12 3.96
CA THR A 103 -23.92 -22.64 2.61
C THR A 103 -22.62 -23.27 2.12
N ILE A 104 -21.57 -23.35 2.91
CA ILE A 104 -20.32 -24.03 2.54
C ILE A 104 -20.52 -25.54 2.36
N LYS A 105 -21.28 -26.19 3.25
CA LYS A 105 -21.59 -27.62 3.15
C LYS A 105 -22.55 -27.95 2.00
N LYS A 106 -23.39 -27.00 1.56
CA LYS A 106 -24.24 -27.09 0.36
C LYS A 106 -23.47 -26.69 -0.92
N ASN A 107 -22.42 -25.88 -0.79
CA ASN A 107 -21.59 -25.39 -1.90
C ASN A 107 -20.38 -26.26 -2.21
N SER A 108 -20.08 -27.33 -1.45
CA SER A 108 -19.06 -28.31 -1.84
C SER A 108 -19.39 -28.98 -3.18
N SER A 109 -20.68 -29.10 -3.52
CA SER A 109 -21.15 -29.49 -4.86
C SER A 109 -21.30 -28.31 -5.84
N ALA A 110 -21.59 -27.09 -5.37
CA ALA A 110 -21.76 -25.90 -6.21
C ALA A 110 -20.43 -25.22 -6.62
N GLY A 111 -19.31 -25.54 -5.95
CA GLY A 111 -18.00 -24.94 -6.20
C GLY A 111 -17.44 -25.21 -7.60
N GLN A 112 -17.84 -26.32 -8.24
CA GLN A 112 -17.43 -26.61 -9.62
C GLN A 112 -18.01 -25.60 -10.63
N ASN A 113 -19.25 -25.12 -10.41
CA ASN A 113 -19.87 -24.13 -11.29
C ASN A 113 -19.19 -22.76 -11.16
N GLU A 114 -18.80 -22.37 -9.94
CA GLU A 114 -18.07 -21.11 -9.73
C GLU A 114 -16.63 -21.17 -10.28
N LEU A 115 -15.96 -22.32 -10.14
CA LEU A 115 -14.67 -22.56 -10.80
C LEU A 115 -14.78 -22.48 -12.32
N ASN A 116 -15.82 -23.05 -12.91
CA ASN A 116 -16.03 -23.00 -14.36
C ASN A 116 -16.21 -21.55 -14.87
N LYS A 117 -16.89 -20.69 -14.10
CA LYS A 117 -17.00 -19.26 -14.41
C LYS A 117 -15.64 -18.56 -14.40
N ILE A 118 -14.76 -18.90 -13.46
CA ILE A 118 -13.40 -18.35 -13.38
C ILE A 118 -12.58 -18.81 -14.58
N ILE A 119 -12.66 -20.09 -14.96
CA ILE A 119 -11.96 -20.64 -16.14
C ILE A 119 -12.48 -20.00 -17.43
N GLN A 120 -13.79 -19.82 -17.58
CA GLN A 120 -14.38 -19.14 -18.73
C GLN A 120 -13.92 -17.68 -18.83
N PHE A 121 -13.78 -17.00 -17.69
CA PHE A 121 -13.24 -15.64 -17.66
C PHE A 121 -11.78 -15.61 -18.11
N TRP A 122 -10.95 -16.55 -17.68
CA TRP A 122 -9.57 -16.69 -18.18
C TRP A 122 -9.51 -16.93 -19.68
N ALA A 123 -10.38 -17.80 -20.22
CA ALA A 123 -10.47 -18.04 -21.66
C ALA A 123 -10.89 -16.76 -22.44
N TYR A 124 -11.78 -15.96 -21.87
CA TYR A 124 -12.15 -14.65 -22.43
C TYR A 124 -10.98 -13.67 -22.43
N ILE A 125 -10.22 -13.56 -21.34
CA ILE A 125 -9.03 -12.71 -21.25
C ILE A 125 -7.94 -13.16 -22.23
N ASP A 126 -7.72 -14.47 -22.37
CA ASP A 126 -6.75 -15.02 -23.33
C ASP A 126 -7.20 -14.79 -24.79
N SER A 127 -8.50 -14.92 -25.06
CA SER A 127 -9.09 -14.57 -26.36
C SER A 127 -8.90 -13.09 -26.71
N LEU A 128 -9.10 -12.19 -25.74
CA LEU A 128 -8.86 -10.76 -25.90
C LEU A 128 -7.38 -10.45 -26.15
N ALA A 129 -6.46 -11.17 -25.52
CA ALA A 129 -5.02 -10.97 -25.69
C ALA A 129 -4.51 -11.36 -27.09
N ARG A 130 -5.18 -12.31 -27.76
CA ARG A 130 -4.79 -12.80 -29.10
C ARG A 130 -5.20 -11.87 -30.24
N SER A 131 -6.20 -11.00 -30.06
CA SER A 131 -6.66 -10.06 -31.10
C SER A 131 -6.08 -8.66 -30.89
N PRO A 132 -5.56 -7.98 -31.94
CA PRO A 132 -5.07 -6.61 -31.84
C PRO A 132 -6.16 -5.60 -31.43
N ALA A 133 -7.43 -5.87 -31.75
CA ALA A 133 -8.57 -5.09 -31.25
C ALA A 133 -8.93 -5.44 -29.80
N GLY A 134 -8.80 -6.71 -29.42
CA GLY A 134 -9.05 -7.20 -28.05
C GLY A 134 -8.04 -6.68 -27.03
N LYS A 135 -6.79 -6.45 -27.45
CA LYS A 135 -5.73 -5.90 -26.59
C LYS A 135 -6.08 -4.52 -26.03
N ARG A 136 -6.73 -3.65 -26.82
CA ARG A 136 -7.20 -2.33 -26.36
C ARG A 136 -8.25 -2.45 -25.25
N VAL A 137 -9.12 -3.46 -25.34
CA VAL A 137 -10.14 -3.75 -24.31
C VAL A 137 -9.48 -4.30 -23.06
N LEU A 138 -8.51 -5.22 -23.21
CA LEU A 138 -7.74 -5.77 -22.10
C LEU A 138 -6.99 -4.68 -21.32
N ASP A 139 -6.33 -3.76 -22.02
CA ASP A 139 -5.63 -2.63 -21.41
C ASP A 139 -6.62 -1.70 -20.66
N SER A 140 -7.82 -1.48 -21.20
CA SER A 140 -8.89 -0.72 -20.52
C SER A 140 -9.38 -1.40 -19.24
N ILE A 141 -9.54 -2.73 -19.26
CA ILE A 141 -9.94 -3.51 -18.07
C ILE A 141 -8.84 -3.42 -17.00
N ARG A 142 -7.56 -3.56 -17.39
CA ARG A 142 -6.42 -3.49 -16.46
C ARG A 142 -6.29 -2.11 -15.82
N ASN A 143 -6.52 -1.04 -16.58
CA ASN A 143 -6.43 0.32 -16.07
C ASN A 143 -7.61 0.68 -15.14
N LYS A 144 -8.82 0.19 -15.43
CA LYS A 144 -10.00 0.45 -14.58
C LYS A 144 -10.02 -0.36 -13.29
N ARG A 145 -9.40 -1.54 -13.27
CA ARG A 145 -9.38 -2.45 -12.11
C ARG A 145 -7.97 -3.01 -11.87
N PRO A 146 -7.06 -2.21 -11.28
CA PRO A 146 -5.74 -2.70 -10.92
C PRO A 146 -5.87 -3.87 -9.92
N GLY A 147 -5.15 -4.97 -10.15
CA GLY A 147 -5.13 -6.14 -9.26
C GLY A 147 -6.26 -7.17 -9.46
N LEU A 148 -7.14 -7.00 -10.46
CA LEU A 148 -8.20 -7.98 -10.75
C LEU A 148 -7.64 -9.36 -11.10
N LEU A 149 -6.63 -9.41 -11.99
CA LEU A 149 -6.01 -10.66 -12.44
C LEU A 149 -5.28 -11.37 -11.29
N ASP A 150 -4.64 -10.61 -10.42
CA ASP A 150 -3.94 -11.14 -9.23
C ASP A 150 -4.93 -11.73 -8.21
N SER A 151 -6.04 -11.03 -7.98
CA SER A 151 -7.12 -11.52 -7.12
C SER A 151 -7.74 -12.80 -7.68
N LEU A 152 -7.92 -12.88 -9.01
CA LEU A 152 -8.44 -14.07 -9.69
C LEU A 152 -7.50 -15.27 -9.50
N ALA A 153 -6.20 -15.05 -9.70
CA ALA A 153 -5.18 -16.09 -9.52
C ALA A 153 -5.15 -16.60 -8.08
N ARG A 154 -5.32 -15.72 -7.07
CA ARG A 154 -5.42 -16.12 -5.67
C ARG A 154 -6.65 -16.99 -5.40
N ILE A 155 -7.81 -16.63 -5.96
CA ILE A 155 -9.04 -17.40 -5.82
C ILE A 155 -8.88 -18.78 -6.47
N GLU A 156 -8.34 -18.84 -7.69
CA GLU A 156 -8.08 -20.09 -8.39
C GLU A 156 -7.17 -21.02 -7.58
N ASN A 157 -6.05 -20.51 -7.05
CA ASN A 157 -5.15 -21.28 -6.19
C ASN A 157 -5.83 -21.78 -4.90
N TYR A 158 -6.69 -20.96 -4.30
CA TYR A 158 -7.48 -21.35 -3.14
C TYR A 158 -8.42 -22.51 -3.49
N TYR A 159 -9.16 -22.43 -4.59
CA TYR A 159 -10.04 -23.52 -4.99
C TYR A 159 -9.24 -24.79 -5.37
N GLN A 160 -8.17 -24.68 -6.16
CA GLN A 160 -7.34 -25.84 -6.52
C GLN A 160 -6.75 -26.56 -5.30
N SER A 161 -6.28 -25.82 -4.29
CA SER A 161 -5.73 -26.42 -3.06
C SER A 161 -6.80 -27.11 -2.20
N ASN A 162 -8.00 -26.53 -2.06
CA ASN A 162 -9.08 -27.14 -1.30
C ASN A 162 -9.64 -28.40 -2.01
N PHE A 163 -9.87 -28.34 -3.32
CA PHE A 163 -10.38 -29.49 -4.07
C PHE A 163 -9.34 -30.60 -4.22
N LYS A 164 -8.04 -30.30 -4.37
CA LYS A 164 -6.98 -31.32 -4.44
C LYS A 164 -6.83 -32.11 -3.12
N ASN A 165 -7.04 -31.46 -1.98
CA ASN A 165 -6.96 -32.11 -0.66
C ASN A 165 -8.14 -33.05 -0.40
N ASP A 166 -9.32 -32.78 -0.97
CA ASP A 166 -10.50 -33.66 -0.84
C ASP A 166 -10.36 -35.00 -1.61
N TYR A 167 -9.47 -35.10 -2.60
CA TYR A 167 -9.22 -36.35 -3.35
C TYR A 167 -8.10 -37.23 -2.77
N HIS A 168 -7.26 -36.70 -1.86
CA HIS A 168 -6.18 -37.45 -1.23
C HIS A 168 -6.52 -37.94 0.20
N GLY A 169 -7.74 -37.64 0.68
CA GLY A 169 -8.26 -38.04 1.98
C GLY A 169 -9.29 -39.16 1.95
N LYS A 170 -9.22 -40.08 0.97
CA LYS A 170 -9.95 -41.35 0.97
C LYS A 170 -9.02 -42.51 0.75
#